data_AF-A0A8H8CK41-F1
#
_entry.id   AF-A0A8H8CK41-F1
#
_cell.length_a   1.000
_cell.length_b   1.000
_cell.length_c   1.000
_cell.angle_alpha   90.00
_cell.angle_beta   90.00
_cell.angle_gamma   90.00
#
_symmetry.space_group_name_H-M   'P 1'
#
loop_
_entity.id
_entity.type
_entity.pdbx_description
1 polymer ?
#
loop_
_entity_poly.entity_id
_entity_poly.type
_entity_poly.pdbx_seq_one_letter_code
_entity_poly.pdbx_strand_id
1 'polypeptide(L)'
;MKFFIFAIAIAASVLAVPSKDVNAVSANTNDESSALKFLLTNSPAGHQVEEDGPAPPGCYWDGTAPFCAGSCPPGYTERNRGSCGDGACCWTGYKFLCCKD
;
A
#
# COMPACT_ATOMS: atom_id res chain seq x y z
N MET A 1 -30.49 22.73 -51.44
CA MET A 1 -29.33 23.45 -50.86
C MET A 1 -28.66 22.49 -49.92
N LYS A 2 -27.46 22.03 -50.28
CA LYS A 2 -26.72 20.95 -49.60
C LYS A 2 -25.98 21.58 -48.42
N PHE A 3 -26.34 21.24 -47.18
CA PHE A 3 -25.59 21.69 -46.00
C PHE A 3 -24.94 20.47 -45.35
N PHE A 4 -23.61 20.55 -45.28
CA PHE A 4 -22.73 19.50 -44.81
C PHE A 4 -22.96 19.20 -43.33
N ILE A 5 -22.99 17.90 -43.03
CA ILE A 5 -23.05 17.32 -41.69
C ILE A 5 -21.71 17.59 -41.00
N PHE A 6 -21.73 18.24 -39.84
CA PHE A 6 -20.63 18.15 -38.87
C PHE A 6 -21.19 17.53 -37.60
N ALA A 7 -20.97 16.21 -37.46
CA ALA A 7 -21.22 15.49 -36.24
C ALA A 7 -20.19 15.93 -35.19
N ILE A 8 -20.64 16.66 -34.17
CA ILE A 8 -19.80 17.01 -33.01
C ILE A 8 -19.84 15.80 -32.07
N ALA A 9 -18.76 15.04 -32.02
CA ALA A 9 -18.56 14.01 -31.02
C ALA A 9 -18.21 14.67 -29.68
N ILE A 10 -19.15 14.64 -28.72
CA ILE A 10 -18.90 15.11 -27.35
C ILE A 10 -18.35 13.91 -26.57
N ALA A 11 -17.03 13.82 -26.44
CA ALA A 11 -16.39 12.81 -25.62
C ALA A 11 -16.52 13.19 -24.14
N ALA A 12 -17.41 12.53 -23.42
CA ALA A 12 -17.45 12.56 -21.96
C ALA A 12 -16.66 11.37 -21.40
N SER A 13 -15.44 11.60 -20.94
CA SER A 13 -14.73 10.67 -20.08
C SER A 13 -14.09 11.43 -18.93
N VAL A 14 -14.89 11.68 -17.89
CA VAL A 14 -14.37 12.11 -16.59
C VAL A 14 -13.93 10.84 -15.87
N LEU A 15 -12.64 10.52 -15.93
CA LEU A 15 -12.03 9.59 -14.98
C LEU A 15 -11.62 10.40 -13.75
N ALA A 16 -12.43 10.33 -12.70
CA ALA A 16 -12.05 10.79 -11.37
C ALA A 16 -11.44 9.61 -10.59
N VAL A 17 -10.12 9.60 -10.43
CA VAL A 17 -9.47 8.95 -9.28
C VAL A 17 -8.36 9.89 -8.77
N PRO A 18 -8.48 10.43 -7.55
CA PRO A 18 -7.36 11.06 -6.87
C PRO A 18 -6.53 9.98 -6.16
N SER A 19 -5.21 9.99 -6.32
CA SER A 19 -4.23 10.22 -5.23
C SER A 19 -2.83 9.77 -5.68
N LYS A 20 -2.01 10.74 -6.11
CA LYS A 20 -0.62 11.00 -5.68
C LYS A 20 0.24 9.78 -5.29
N ASP A 21 1.18 9.51 -6.21
CA ASP A 21 2.56 9.09 -5.95
C ASP A 21 2.81 7.67 -5.42
N VAL A 22 2.53 6.65 -6.25
CA VAL A 22 3.39 5.45 -6.28
C VAL A 22 4.30 5.57 -7.50
N ASN A 23 5.48 6.14 -7.28
CA ASN A 23 6.58 6.01 -8.20
C ASN A 23 7.15 4.61 -7.96
N ALA A 24 6.73 3.61 -8.74
CA ALA A 24 7.38 2.32 -8.75
C ALA A 24 8.84 2.55 -9.21
N VAL A 25 9.79 2.56 -8.27
CA VAL A 25 11.20 2.73 -8.63
C VAL A 25 11.67 1.41 -9.24
N SER A 26 11.67 1.39 -10.57
CA SER A 26 12.33 0.33 -11.33
C SER A 26 13.84 0.50 -11.11
N ALA A 27 14.41 -0.34 -10.25
CA ALA A 27 15.83 -0.34 -9.97
C ALA A 27 16.58 -0.97 -11.16
N ASN A 28 16.92 -0.16 -12.15
CA ASN A 28 18.17 -0.25 -12.90
C ASN A 28 18.30 0.97 -13.84
N THR A 29 19.18 1.90 -13.50
CA THR A 29 20.25 2.38 -14.40
C THR A 29 21.15 3.34 -13.62
N ASN A 30 22.44 3.00 -13.62
CA ASN A 30 23.65 3.78 -13.43
C ASN A 30 23.56 5.31 -13.64
N ASP A 31 22.88 6.03 -12.76
CA ASP A 31 23.06 7.45 -12.45
C ASP A 31 22.49 7.70 -11.04
N GLU A 32 23.17 7.11 -10.05
CA GLU A 32 22.73 7.10 -8.66
C GLU A 32 22.88 8.50 -8.06
N SER A 33 21.76 9.18 -7.80
CA SER A 33 21.75 10.33 -6.90
C SER A 33 22.22 9.86 -5.52
N SER A 34 23.46 10.20 -5.16
CA SER A 34 24.12 9.76 -3.93
C SER A 34 23.28 10.05 -2.68
N ALA A 35 22.44 11.08 -2.73
CA ALA A 35 21.50 11.40 -1.67
C ALA A 35 20.41 10.31 -1.51
N LEU A 36 19.83 9.83 -2.61
CA LEU A 36 18.80 8.78 -2.56
C LEU A 36 19.37 7.48 -2.01
N LYS A 37 20.56 7.09 -2.49
CA LYS A 37 21.27 5.89 -2.02
C LYS A 37 21.64 6.01 -0.53
N PHE A 38 22.11 7.18 -0.10
CA PHE A 38 22.39 7.44 1.31
C PHE A 38 21.12 7.36 2.17
N LEU A 39 19.99 7.91 1.70
CA LEU A 39 18.70 7.84 2.42
C LEU A 39 18.13 6.42 2.49
N LEU A 40 18.29 5.61 1.44
CA LEU A 40 17.91 4.20 1.43
C LEU A 40 18.80 3.38 2.36
N THR A 41 20.11 3.64 2.37
CA THR A 41 21.09 2.89 3.19
C THR A 41 21.03 3.26 4.66
N ASN A 42 20.62 4.49 4.99
CA ASN A 42 20.49 4.98 6.37
C ASN A 42 19.04 5.11 6.84
N SER A 43 18.06 4.66 6.04
CA SER A 43 16.70 4.54 6.53
C SER A 43 16.69 3.53 7.66
N PRO A 44 16.13 3.87 8.84
CA PRO A 44 16.01 2.93 9.92
C PRO A 44 15.22 1.72 9.40
N ALA A 45 15.78 0.53 9.56
CA ALA A 45 15.08 -0.73 9.32
C ALA A 45 13.90 -0.79 10.31
N GLY A 46 12.76 -0.23 9.90
CA GLY A 46 11.66 0.05 10.83
C GLY A 46 10.49 0.84 10.25
N HIS A 47 10.56 1.28 9.01
CA HIS A 47 9.38 1.53 8.18
C HIS A 47 9.49 0.67 6.92
N GLN A 48 9.61 -0.64 7.11
CA GLN A 48 9.33 -1.55 6.01
C GLN A 48 7.83 -1.46 5.79
N VAL A 49 7.46 -0.91 4.64
CA VAL A 49 6.15 -1.15 4.04
C VAL A 49 6.17 -2.63 3.65
N GLU A 50 6.08 -3.52 4.63
CA GLU A 50 5.53 -4.83 4.34
C GLU A 50 4.07 -4.55 4.03
N GLU A 51 3.80 -4.45 2.72
CA GLU A 51 2.51 -4.10 2.16
C GLU A 51 1.42 -4.99 2.78
N ASP A 52 0.30 -4.35 3.12
CA ASP A 52 -0.92 -5.03 3.49
C ASP A 52 -1.27 -6.07 2.41
N GLY A 53 -1.50 -7.32 2.82
CA GLY A 53 -1.73 -8.44 1.91
C GLY A 53 -2.09 -9.73 2.64
N PRO A 54 -2.35 -10.81 1.90
CA PRO A 54 -2.68 -12.11 2.48
C PRO A 54 -1.63 -12.55 3.50
N ALA A 55 -2.07 -13.02 4.66
CA ALA A 55 -1.15 -13.54 5.66
C ALA A 55 -0.36 -14.75 5.11
N PRO A 56 0.96 -14.84 5.35
CA PRO A 56 1.73 -16.03 5.01
C PRO A 56 1.22 -17.28 5.73
N PRO A 57 1.54 -18.50 5.24
CA PRO A 57 1.17 -19.74 5.93
C PRO A 57 1.66 -19.77 7.38
N GLY A 58 0.77 -20.10 8.32
CA GLY A 58 1.09 -20.12 9.76
C GLY A 58 0.99 -18.76 10.47
N CYS A 59 0.57 -17.72 9.73
CA CYS A 59 0.31 -16.39 10.26
C CYS A 59 -1.15 -15.98 10.08
N TYR A 60 -1.57 -14.96 10.82
CA TYR A 60 -2.86 -14.30 10.61
C TYR A 60 -2.77 -12.82 11.04
N TRP A 61 -3.64 -11.99 10.47
CA TRP A 61 -3.78 -10.60 10.87
C TRP A 61 -4.75 -10.48 12.05
N ASP A 62 -4.28 -9.93 13.17
CA ASP A 62 -5.07 -9.64 14.36
C ASP A 62 -5.53 -8.18 14.38
N GLY A 63 -6.81 -7.94 14.71
CA GLY A 63 -7.44 -6.63 14.76
C GLY A 63 -8.60 -6.47 13.77
N THR A 64 -9.71 -5.86 14.21
CA THR A 64 -10.94 -5.72 13.40
C THR A 64 -11.17 -4.27 13.00
N ALA A 65 -11.45 -4.05 11.71
CA ALA A 65 -11.82 -2.73 11.18
C ALA A 65 -13.26 -2.36 11.58
N PRO A 66 -13.62 -1.06 11.70
CA PRO A 66 -12.86 0.12 11.26
C PRO A 66 -11.96 0.80 12.31
N PHE A 67 -11.74 0.31 13.53
CA PHE A 67 -10.88 1.03 14.50
C PHE A 67 -9.94 0.06 15.26
N CYS A 68 -8.96 -0.50 14.55
CA CYS A 68 -8.17 -1.63 15.01
C CYS A 68 -7.20 -1.29 16.16
N ALA A 69 -7.04 -2.23 17.08
CA ALA A 69 -5.97 -2.25 18.08
C ALA A 69 -5.61 -3.72 18.33
N GLY A 70 -5.07 -4.37 17.30
CA GLY A 70 -4.69 -5.77 17.37
C GLY A 70 -3.55 -6.03 18.36
N SER A 71 -3.34 -7.30 18.70
CA SER A 71 -2.19 -7.75 19.48
C SER A 71 -1.95 -9.24 19.27
N CYS A 72 -0.70 -9.66 19.21
CA CYS A 72 -0.41 -11.09 19.14
C CYS A 72 -0.60 -11.76 20.50
N PRO A 73 -1.38 -12.85 20.57
CA PRO A 73 -1.57 -13.58 21.82
C PRO A 73 -0.28 -14.31 22.24
N PRO A 74 -0.18 -14.77 23.50
CA PRO A 74 0.96 -15.56 23.96
C PRO A 74 1.22 -16.77 23.05
N GLY A 75 2.50 -16.99 22.71
CA GLY A 75 2.92 -18.05 21.79
C GLY A 75 2.84 -17.68 20.30
N TYR A 76 2.62 -16.39 19.99
CA TYR A 76 2.76 -15.82 18.66
C TYR A 76 3.70 -14.63 18.71
N THR A 77 4.46 -14.45 17.63
CA THR A 77 5.41 -13.35 17.45
C THR A 77 4.84 -12.38 16.43
N GLU A 78 4.86 -11.09 16.77
CA GLU A 78 4.52 -10.01 15.84
C GLU A 78 5.61 -9.91 14.78
N ARG A 79 5.24 -10.10 13.51
CA ARG A 79 6.16 -9.95 12.38
C ARG A 79 5.96 -8.62 11.64
N ASN A 80 4.76 -8.05 11.69
CA ASN A 80 4.43 -6.81 10.98
C ASN A 80 3.20 -6.10 11.57
N ARG A 81 3.00 -4.85 11.17
CA ARG A 81 1.79 -4.05 11.40
C ARG A 81 1.27 -3.44 10.11
N GLY A 82 -0.05 -3.48 9.96
CA GLY A 82 -0.74 -3.10 8.73
C GLY A 82 -1.94 -2.22 9.01
N SER A 83 -2.29 -1.33 8.08
CA SER A 83 -3.51 -0.52 8.22
C SER A 83 -4.74 -1.31 7.79
N CYS A 84 -4.57 -2.30 6.91
CA CYS A 84 -5.63 -3.12 6.34
C CYS A 84 -5.40 -4.61 6.54
N GLY A 85 -4.15 -5.07 6.66
CA GLY A 85 -3.79 -6.47 6.65
C GLY A 85 -4.28 -7.17 5.38
N ASP A 86 -4.96 -8.29 5.53
CA ASP A 86 -5.57 -9.05 4.43
C ASP A 86 -7.03 -8.65 4.14
N GLY A 87 -7.52 -7.55 4.69
CA GLY A 87 -8.93 -7.17 4.61
C GLY A 87 -9.20 -5.67 4.75
N ALA A 88 -10.33 -5.35 5.40
CA ALA A 88 -10.78 -3.97 5.54
C ALA A 88 -9.84 -3.14 6.42
N CYS A 89 -9.71 -1.85 6.07
CA CYS A 89 -8.79 -0.92 6.70
C CYS A 89 -9.31 -0.31 8.00
N CYS A 90 -8.37 -0.09 8.93
CA CYS A 90 -8.54 0.66 10.15
C CYS A 90 -8.58 2.16 9.83
N TRP A 91 -9.58 2.87 10.34
CA TRP A 91 -9.61 4.33 10.39
C TRP A 91 -8.69 4.84 11.51
N THR A 92 -8.56 4.09 12.61
CA THR A 92 -7.60 4.36 13.68
C THR A 92 -6.90 3.08 14.13
N GLY A 93 -5.63 3.19 14.52
CA GLY A 93 -4.77 2.09 14.99
C GLY A 93 -4.39 1.11 13.87
N TYR A 94 -3.95 -0.10 14.24
CA TYR A 94 -3.33 -1.06 13.32
C TYR A 94 -3.75 -2.50 13.57
N LYS A 95 -3.61 -3.33 12.52
CA LYS A 95 -3.59 -4.78 12.61
C LYS A 95 -2.18 -5.30 12.80
N PHE A 96 -2.04 -6.49 13.38
CA PHE A 96 -0.77 -7.11 13.71
C PHE A 96 -0.67 -8.44 12.99
N LEU A 97 0.39 -8.66 12.22
CA LEU A 97 0.66 -9.96 11.63
C LEU A 97 1.29 -10.86 12.69
N CYS A 98 0.52 -11.84 13.15
CA CYS A 98 0.90 -12.76 14.21
C CYS A 98 1.24 -14.12 13.62
N CYS A 99 2.48 -14.56 13.82
CA CYS A 99 2.97 -15.84 13.33
C CYS A 99 3.37 -16.74 14.50
N LYS A 100 3.12 -18.04 14.37
CA LYS A 100 3.65 -19.03 15.32
C LYS A 100 5.12 -19.31 14.96
N ASP A 101 5.99 -19.36 15.95
CA ASP A 101 7.40 -19.73 15.75
C ASP A 101 7.57 -21.22 15.44
#